data_AF-A0A0C5VWR1-F1
#
_entry.id   AF-A0A0C5VWR1-F1
#
_cell.length_a   1.000
_cell.length_b   1.000
_cell.length_c   1.000
_cell.angle_alpha   90.00
_cell.angle_beta   90.00
_cell.angle_gamma   90.00
#
_symmetry.space_group_name_H-M   'P 1'
#
loop_
_entity.id
_entity.type
_entity.pdbx_description
1 polymer ?
#
loop_
_entity_poly.entity_id
_entity_poly.type
_entity_poly.pdbx_seq_one_letter_code
_entity_poly.pdbx_strand_id
1 'polypeptide(L)'
;MEFKIIKTNEKIPEMGRNVGYLKIDRWNDYSFVTMFYLSLHDEKGELHKIGDVKVAFKKQSERTCTYDTIGESFTELKETYFSLGQRVSYYKNLSLLSLELRNSVLLSLRDIVFKPAIIEEVKDEEVFKVSLLRNISLSEIKGQFSRVLEGKPPLTNFEFSFERPKEEKISGIDLDFRVKASSSPSTNIHAIIGRNGVGKTTILNDMIKAVMAPGDTAASFSEEKTPRKKSAISKDYFSSLVSVSFSAFDPFSPPREQSDPSKGTCYFYIGLKDREDQDRLRTISELQGDCCQALTECFRSEEKRKRWHAAIRKLGSDENFERMKLEKLENHYKSIINEIGAGVQSDSDQFKIVYLDKVRTYLDRMSSGHAVVLLTITRLVATVEEKTLVLIDEPESHLHPPLLSAFIRALSDLLHDRNGVAIIATHSPVVLQEIPKSCVWTINRVGVYTSPKRPDIETFGENVGVLTREIFGLEVVRSGFYDLLVHIVEQGKSYEEILREFNSQLGFEGRAILKALISNREGTNQNDADK
;
A
#
# COMPACT_ATOMS: atom_id res chain seq x y z
N MET A 1 18.90 -12.88 31.61
CA MET A 1 17.67 -13.45 32.20
C MET A 1 17.86 -14.96 32.30
N GLU A 2 17.34 -15.60 33.35
CA GLU A 2 17.32 -17.07 33.45
C GLU A 2 15.98 -17.59 32.91
N PHE A 3 15.99 -18.70 32.17
CA PHE A 3 14.81 -19.43 31.71
C PHE A 3 14.70 -20.75 32.46
N LYS A 4 13.51 -21.05 32.98
CA LYS A 4 13.20 -22.31 33.68
C LYS A 4 12.18 -23.11 32.90
N ILE A 5 12.41 -24.41 32.76
CA ILE A 5 11.45 -25.32 32.14
C ILE A 5 10.43 -25.75 33.19
N ILE A 6 9.15 -25.58 32.90
CA ILE A 6 8.04 -25.93 33.79
C ILE A 6 7.26 -27.10 33.21
N LYS A 7 6.92 -28.10 34.02
CA LYS A 7 6.09 -29.24 33.55
C LYS A 7 4.65 -28.80 33.27
N THR A 8 3.94 -29.55 32.42
CA THR A 8 2.57 -29.22 32.00
C THR A 8 1.59 -29.02 33.17
N ASN A 9 1.77 -29.73 34.28
CA ASN A 9 0.88 -29.64 35.46
C ASN A 9 1.36 -28.65 36.52
N GLU A 10 2.53 -28.06 36.37
CA GLU A 10 3.07 -27.11 37.34
C GLU A 10 2.53 -25.70 37.07
N LYS A 11 2.30 -24.96 38.16
CA LYS A 11 1.93 -23.54 38.11
C LYS A 11 3.19 -22.70 37.94
N ILE A 12 3.05 -21.63 37.16
CA ILE A 12 4.09 -20.62 37.05
C ILE A 12 4.18 -19.91 38.41
N PRO A 13 5.38 -19.68 38.97
CA PRO A 13 5.54 -18.93 40.20
C PRO A 13 4.84 -17.57 40.14
N GLU A 14 4.22 -17.14 41.24
CA GLU A 14 3.53 -15.83 41.28
C GLU A 14 4.51 -14.66 41.36
N MET A 15 5.67 -14.90 41.98
CA MET A 15 6.74 -13.93 42.14
C MET A 15 7.99 -14.34 41.35
N GLY A 16 8.61 -13.37 40.70
CA GLY A 16 9.86 -13.49 39.98
C GLY A 16 10.33 -12.13 39.51
N ARG A 17 11.57 -12.04 39.04
CA ARG A 17 12.13 -10.81 38.45
C ARG A 17 13.16 -11.20 37.42
N ASN A 18 13.04 -10.68 36.19
CA ASN A 18 13.94 -11.02 35.09
C ASN A 18 14.13 -12.53 34.90
N VAL A 19 13.04 -13.28 34.94
CA VAL A 19 13.00 -14.74 34.78
C VAL A 19 11.92 -15.13 33.76
N GLY A 20 12.28 -16.02 32.83
CA GLY A 20 11.39 -16.63 31.86
C GLY A 20 11.01 -18.05 32.25
N TYR A 21 9.82 -18.47 31.86
CA TYR A 21 9.30 -19.82 32.07
C TYR A 21 8.81 -20.39 30.76
N LEU A 22 9.39 -21.53 30.37
CA LEU A 22 8.95 -22.30 29.23
C LEU A 22 8.17 -23.50 29.75
N LYS A 23 6.84 -23.38 29.68
CA LYS A 23 5.96 -24.47 30.10
C LYS A 23 5.86 -25.49 28.97
N ILE A 24 6.18 -26.75 29.27
CA ILE A 24 6.14 -27.85 28.30
C ILE A 24 4.71 -28.06 27.82
N ASP A 25 4.51 -27.95 26.51
CA ASP A 25 3.34 -28.47 25.82
C ASP A 25 3.74 -29.75 25.09
N ARG A 26 3.03 -30.85 25.37
CA ARG A 26 3.31 -32.17 24.77
C ARG A 26 2.69 -32.33 23.38
N TRP A 27 2.24 -31.24 22.77
CA TRP A 27 1.77 -31.23 21.39
C TRP A 27 2.82 -31.81 20.44
N ASN A 28 2.40 -32.77 19.62
CA ASN A 28 3.23 -33.43 18.64
C ASN A 28 2.91 -32.93 17.22
N ASP A 29 3.93 -32.43 16.54
CA ASP A 29 3.84 -32.07 15.12
C ASP A 29 4.53 -33.14 14.29
N TYR A 30 3.75 -34.13 13.83
CA TYR A 30 4.26 -35.29 13.09
C TYR A 30 5.48 -35.93 13.79
N SER A 31 5.25 -36.38 15.03
CA SER A 31 6.26 -36.97 15.93
C SER A 31 7.29 -36.01 16.53
N PHE A 32 7.47 -34.78 16.04
CA PHE A 32 8.33 -33.80 16.70
C PHE A 32 7.63 -33.12 17.87
N VAL A 33 8.27 -33.11 19.06
CA VAL A 33 7.76 -32.43 20.26
C VAL A 33 8.66 -31.25 20.59
N THR A 34 8.23 -30.08 20.14
CA THR A 34 9.01 -28.82 20.18
C THR A 34 8.27 -27.67 20.84
N MET A 35 7.00 -27.87 21.28
CA MET A 35 6.12 -26.79 21.72
C MET A 35 6.31 -26.41 23.19
N PHE A 36 6.32 -25.11 23.45
CA PHE A 36 6.32 -24.52 24.78
C PHE A 36 5.40 -23.30 24.83
N TYR A 37 4.90 -22.99 26.02
CA TYR A 37 4.26 -21.70 26.30
C TYR A 37 5.22 -20.81 27.09
N LEU A 38 5.56 -19.65 26.54
CA LEU A 38 6.44 -18.68 27.20
C LEU A 38 5.62 -17.73 28.08
N SER A 39 6.06 -17.60 29.34
CA SER A 39 5.67 -16.49 30.23
C SER A 39 6.91 -15.96 30.93
N LEU A 40 6.92 -14.70 31.35
CA LEU A 40 8.09 -14.11 32.00
C LEU A 40 7.71 -13.04 33.02
N HIS A 41 8.53 -12.88 34.05
CA HIS A 41 8.49 -11.72 34.93
C HIS A 41 9.49 -10.67 34.45
N ASP A 42 9.04 -9.42 34.32
CA ASP A 42 9.87 -8.29 33.88
C ASP A 42 10.80 -7.73 34.97
N GLU A 43 11.40 -6.56 34.73
CA GLU A 43 12.31 -5.92 35.69
C GLU A 43 11.58 -5.39 36.93
N LYS A 44 10.25 -5.29 36.90
CA LYS A 44 9.38 -4.86 38.01
C LYS A 44 8.72 -6.05 38.72
N GLY A 45 8.86 -7.25 38.16
CA GLY A 45 8.23 -8.46 38.66
C GLY A 45 6.77 -8.63 38.21
N GLU A 46 6.34 -7.93 37.17
CA GLU A 46 5.03 -8.13 36.55
C GLU A 46 5.08 -9.36 35.63
N LEU A 47 4.06 -10.22 35.72
CA LEU A 47 3.98 -11.46 34.94
C LEU A 47 3.33 -11.20 33.57
N HIS A 48 4.11 -11.41 32.52
CA HIS A 48 3.68 -11.30 31.13
C HIS A 48 3.48 -12.69 30.52
N LYS A 49 2.27 -12.94 30.00
CA LYS A 49 1.96 -14.16 29.24
C LYS A 49 2.23 -13.92 27.77
N ILE A 50 3.33 -14.46 27.25
CA ILE A 50 3.79 -14.14 25.90
C ILE A 50 3.08 -14.99 24.85
N GLY A 51 3.08 -16.31 24.98
CA GLY A 51 2.38 -17.21 24.07
C GLY A 51 3.18 -18.43 23.64
N ASP A 52 2.64 -19.13 22.64
CA ASP A 52 3.21 -20.37 22.10
C ASP A 52 4.50 -20.12 21.30
N VAL A 53 5.55 -20.86 21.65
CA VAL A 53 6.85 -20.86 20.98
C VAL A 53 7.32 -22.30 20.74
N LYS A 54 7.83 -22.56 19.54
CA LYS A 54 8.53 -23.80 19.26
C LYS A 54 10.02 -23.62 19.43
N VAL A 55 10.67 -24.55 20.11
CA VAL A 55 12.12 -24.63 20.24
C VAL A 55 12.57 -25.97 19.67
N ALA A 56 13.49 -25.94 18.71
CA ALA A 56 14.05 -27.13 18.06
C ALA A 56 15.58 -27.05 18.03
N PHE A 57 16.22 -28.15 17.64
CA PHE A 57 17.67 -28.20 17.46
C PHE A 57 18.08 -28.91 16.17
N LYS A 58 19.28 -28.60 15.69
CA LYS A 58 19.86 -29.19 14.46
C LYS A 58 19.98 -30.71 14.58
N LYS A 59 19.64 -31.44 13.51
CA LYS A 59 19.61 -32.90 13.43
C LYS A 59 18.68 -33.57 14.44
N GLN A 60 17.64 -32.88 14.89
CA GLN A 60 16.63 -33.46 15.78
C GLN A 60 15.91 -34.63 15.10
N SER A 61 15.80 -35.74 15.81
CA SER A 61 15.01 -36.90 15.37
C SER A 61 13.61 -36.86 15.95
N GLU A 62 12.65 -37.51 15.29
CA GLU A 62 11.27 -37.69 15.79
C GLU A 62 11.20 -38.41 17.15
N ARG A 63 12.28 -39.09 17.57
CA ARG A 63 12.34 -39.81 18.85
C ARG A 63 12.83 -38.95 20.02
N THR A 64 13.29 -37.74 19.75
CA THR A 64 13.93 -36.89 20.75
C THR A 64 13.14 -35.61 20.94
N CYS A 65 12.49 -35.47 22.09
CA CYS A 65 11.76 -34.27 22.45
C CYS A 65 12.74 -33.15 22.85
N THR A 66 12.41 -31.90 22.52
CA THR A 66 13.30 -30.76 22.86
C THR A 66 13.47 -30.62 24.38
N TYR A 67 12.41 -30.88 25.16
CA TYR A 67 12.48 -30.74 26.62
C TYR A 67 13.42 -31.75 27.29
N ASP A 68 13.78 -32.86 26.61
CA ASP A 68 14.72 -33.85 27.15
C ASP A 68 16.18 -33.39 26.99
N THR A 69 16.46 -32.48 26.06
CA THR A 69 17.83 -32.06 25.69
C THR A 69 18.19 -30.65 26.15
N ILE A 70 17.18 -29.81 26.43
CA ILE A 70 17.34 -28.39 26.75
C ILE A 70 17.80 -28.13 28.19
N GLY A 71 17.60 -29.11 29.10
CA GLY A 71 17.90 -29.00 30.53
C GLY A 71 16.75 -28.40 31.36
N GLU A 72 16.92 -28.33 32.69
CA GLU A 72 15.89 -27.77 33.60
C GLU A 72 15.87 -26.23 33.61
N SER A 73 17.02 -25.60 33.42
CA SER A 73 17.15 -24.15 33.25
C SER A 73 18.33 -23.79 32.36
N PHE A 74 18.29 -22.59 31.78
CA PHE A 74 19.37 -22.03 30.97
C PHE A 74 19.31 -20.50 30.95
N THR A 75 20.42 -19.84 30.66
CA THR A 75 20.46 -18.39 30.40
C THR A 75 20.38 -18.07 28.92
N GLU A 76 21.01 -18.88 28.08
CA GLU A 76 20.95 -18.79 26.62
C GLU A 76 20.96 -20.21 26.02
N LEU A 77 20.20 -20.39 24.93
CA LEU A 77 20.20 -21.64 24.18
C LEU A 77 21.51 -21.84 23.42
N LYS A 78 21.99 -23.08 23.40
CA LYS A 78 23.21 -23.45 22.66
C LYS A 78 23.03 -23.19 21.17
N GLU A 79 24.15 -23.04 20.44
CA GLU A 79 24.13 -22.70 19.01
C GLU A 79 23.37 -23.67 18.11
N THR A 80 23.21 -24.92 18.56
CA THR A 80 22.44 -25.94 17.85
C THR A 80 20.94 -25.71 17.91
N TYR A 81 20.44 -24.85 18.80
CA TYR A 81 19.01 -24.59 18.99
C TYR A 81 18.54 -23.33 18.25
N PHE A 82 17.25 -23.30 17.97
CA PHE A 82 16.54 -22.18 17.36
C PHE A 82 15.07 -22.19 17.78
N SER A 83 14.45 -21.00 17.82
CA SER A 83 13.04 -20.87 18.19
C SER A 83 12.21 -20.08 17.19
N LEU A 84 10.89 -20.32 17.22
CA LEU A 84 9.92 -19.57 16.44
C LEU A 84 8.58 -19.47 17.20
N GLY A 85 8.14 -18.24 17.46
CA GLY A 85 6.79 -17.96 17.96
C GLY A 85 5.72 -18.41 16.97
N GLN A 86 4.63 -19.00 17.47
CA GLN A 86 3.66 -19.68 16.61
C GLN A 86 2.46 -18.82 16.19
N ARG A 87 2.37 -17.58 16.68
CA ARG A 87 1.28 -16.64 16.38
C ARG A 87 1.77 -15.20 16.36
N VAL A 88 1.09 -14.33 15.62
CA VAL A 88 1.35 -12.88 15.63
C VAL A 88 1.29 -12.27 17.05
N SER A 89 0.38 -12.78 17.89
CA SER A 89 0.24 -12.33 19.28
C SER A 89 1.49 -12.55 20.12
N TYR A 90 2.30 -13.59 19.83
CA TYR A 90 3.56 -13.84 20.52
C TYR A 90 4.52 -12.66 20.35
N TYR A 91 4.75 -12.25 19.09
CA TYR A 91 5.63 -11.13 18.76
C TYR A 91 5.04 -9.78 19.19
N LYS A 92 3.71 -9.63 19.16
CA LYS A 92 3.02 -8.45 19.70
C LYS A 92 3.21 -8.31 21.21
N ASN A 93 3.10 -9.40 21.96
CA ASN A 93 3.29 -9.37 23.40
C ASN A 93 4.75 -9.07 23.75
N LEU A 94 5.71 -9.61 23.00
CA LEU A 94 7.13 -9.26 23.14
C LEU A 94 7.41 -7.79 22.79
N SER A 95 6.71 -7.20 21.81
CA SER A 95 6.92 -5.80 21.43
C SER A 95 6.46 -4.81 22.49
N LEU A 96 5.58 -5.23 23.42
CA LEU A 96 5.10 -4.40 24.54
C LEU A 96 6.09 -4.36 25.73
N LEU A 97 7.09 -5.24 25.74
CA LEU A 97 8.13 -5.26 26.77
C LEU A 97 9.15 -4.13 26.55
N SER A 98 9.97 -3.87 27.58
CA SER A 98 11.13 -2.98 27.44
C SER A 98 12.05 -3.49 26.32
N LEU A 99 12.72 -2.56 25.63
CA LEU A 99 13.62 -2.91 24.52
C LEU A 99 14.75 -3.87 24.97
N GLU A 100 15.29 -3.66 26.17
CA GLU A 100 16.33 -4.48 26.77
C GLU A 100 15.84 -5.90 27.06
N LEU A 101 14.67 -6.02 27.71
CA LEU A 101 14.08 -7.31 28.05
C LEU A 101 13.69 -8.10 26.80
N ARG A 102 13.02 -7.45 25.85
CA ARG A 102 12.62 -8.03 24.57
C ARG A 102 13.82 -8.61 23.82
N ASN A 103 14.88 -7.83 23.68
CA ASN A 103 16.09 -8.26 22.99
C ASN A 103 16.79 -9.38 23.77
N SER A 104 16.87 -9.29 25.10
CA SER A 104 17.43 -10.35 25.94
C SER A 104 16.70 -11.67 25.75
N VAL A 105 15.36 -11.67 25.73
CA VAL A 105 14.55 -12.87 25.53
C VAL A 105 14.80 -13.48 24.15
N LEU A 106 14.70 -12.69 23.09
CA LEU A 106 14.85 -13.17 21.70
C LEU A 106 16.26 -13.67 21.39
N LEU A 107 17.29 -12.99 21.93
CA LEU A 107 18.67 -13.45 21.86
C LEU A 107 18.85 -14.79 22.57
N SER A 108 18.36 -14.89 23.82
CA SER A 108 18.52 -16.08 24.66
C SER A 108 17.81 -17.30 24.09
N LEU A 109 16.65 -17.10 23.45
CA LEU A 109 15.88 -18.17 22.78
C LEU A 109 16.36 -18.46 21.35
N ARG A 110 17.33 -17.70 20.83
CA ARG A 110 17.78 -17.79 19.43
C ARG A 110 16.60 -17.75 18.44
N ASP A 111 15.75 -16.74 18.60
CA ASP A 111 14.54 -16.59 17.80
C ASP A 111 14.85 -16.24 16.34
N ILE A 112 14.21 -16.96 15.42
CA ILE A 112 14.46 -16.87 13.99
C ILE A 112 13.97 -15.56 13.38
N VAL A 113 12.93 -14.93 13.94
CA VAL A 113 12.46 -13.61 13.46
C VAL A 113 13.47 -12.53 13.84
N PHE A 114 14.03 -12.61 15.05
CA PHE A 114 15.06 -11.67 15.50
C PHE A 114 16.44 -11.91 14.88
N LYS A 115 16.80 -13.17 14.60
CA LYS A 115 18.04 -13.60 13.93
C LYS A 115 17.73 -14.33 12.61
N PRO A 116 17.34 -13.61 11.54
CA PRO A 116 16.95 -14.24 10.28
C PRO A 116 18.06 -15.03 9.60
N ALA A 117 19.34 -14.79 9.93
CA ALA A 117 20.48 -15.56 9.43
C ALA A 117 20.39 -17.07 9.78
N ILE A 118 19.73 -17.42 10.89
CA ILE A 118 19.54 -18.81 11.32
C ILE A 118 18.74 -19.60 10.26
N ILE A 119 17.85 -18.96 9.51
CA ILE A 119 17.03 -19.61 8.47
C ILE A 119 17.91 -20.35 7.47
N GLU A 120 19.01 -19.74 7.03
CA GLU A 120 19.91 -20.36 6.05
C GLU A 120 20.66 -21.57 6.62
N GLU A 121 20.88 -21.60 7.95
CA GLU A 121 21.54 -22.71 8.63
C GLU A 121 20.61 -23.91 8.86
N VAL A 122 19.30 -23.70 8.92
CA VAL A 122 18.30 -24.71 9.33
C VAL A 122 17.26 -25.03 8.26
N LYS A 123 17.27 -24.36 7.11
CA LYS A 123 16.29 -24.55 6.02
C LYS A 123 16.17 -26.00 5.54
N ASP A 124 17.24 -26.78 5.66
CA ASP A 124 17.28 -28.18 5.23
C ASP A 124 16.89 -29.17 6.34
N GLU A 125 16.73 -28.71 7.58
CA GLU A 125 16.34 -29.55 8.73
C GLU A 125 14.86 -29.93 8.66
N GLU A 126 14.56 -31.22 8.80
CA GLU A 126 13.17 -31.73 8.73
C GLU A 126 12.31 -31.19 9.88
N VAL A 127 12.85 -31.06 11.09
CA VAL A 127 12.14 -30.46 12.23
C VAL A 127 11.72 -29.00 11.95
N PHE A 128 12.52 -28.26 11.17
CA PHE A 128 12.20 -26.89 10.82
C PHE A 128 11.02 -26.83 9.84
N LYS A 129 11.05 -27.63 8.78
CA LYS A 129 9.98 -27.69 7.76
C LYS A 129 8.67 -28.24 8.33
N VAL A 130 8.75 -29.35 9.06
CA VAL A 130 7.58 -30.14 9.48
C VAL A 130 6.95 -29.60 10.75
N SER A 131 7.77 -29.17 11.72
CA SER A 131 7.27 -28.64 12.99
C SER A 131 7.16 -27.13 12.99
N LEU A 132 8.27 -26.39 12.85
CA LEU A 132 8.25 -24.93 13.05
C LEU A 132 7.44 -24.20 11.97
N LEU A 133 7.54 -24.62 10.71
CA LEU A 133 6.83 -24.03 9.58
C LEU A 133 5.46 -24.65 9.27
N ARG A 134 4.95 -25.56 10.11
CA ARG A 134 3.71 -26.34 9.84
C ARG A 134 2.55 -25.49 9.31
N ASN A 135 2.30 -24.36 9.97
CA ASN A 135 1.22 -23.43 9.63
C ASN A 135 1.74 -22.01 9.37
N ILE A 136 3.05 -21.83 9.20
CA ILE A 136 3.70 -20.53 9.15
C ILE A 136 4.61 -20.50 7.93
N SER A 137 4.39 -19.52 7.07
CA SER A 137 5.22 -19.33 5.89
C SER A 137 6.49 -18.54 6.19
N LEU A 138 7.57 -18.76 5.43
CA LEU A 138 8.78 -17.93 5.53
C LEU A 138 8.49 -16.44 5.28
N SER A 139 7.51 -16.13 4.43
CA SER A 139 7.02 -14.75 4.20
C SER A 139 6.38 -14.13 5.44
N GLU A 140 5.69 -14.92 6.25
CA GLU A 140 5.06 -14.44 7.49
C GLU A 140 6.11 -14.15 8.57
N ILE A 141 7.14 -14.99 8.66
CA ILE A 141 8.32 -14.79 9.53
C ILE A 141 9.05 -13.51 9.15
N LYS A 142 9.44 -13.39 7.87
CA LYS A 142 10.21 -12.23 7.36
C LYS A 142 9.36 -10.95 7.28
N GLY A 143 8.04 -11.08 7.20
CA GLY A 143 7.09 -9.98 7.06
C GLY A 143 6.36 -9.68 8.36
N GLN A 144 5.21 -10.32 8.59
CA GLN A 144 4.26 -9.98 9.65
C GLN A 144 4.86 -10.10 11.06
N PHE A 145 5.65 -11.14 11.35
CA PHE A 145 6.25 -11.33 12.68
C PHE A 145 7.34 -10.29 12.95
N SER A 146 8.27 -10.08 12.01
CA SER A 146 9.29 -9.04 12.13
C SER A 146 8.67 -7.66 12.32
N ARG A 147 7.62 -7.37 11.55
CA ARG A 147 6.89 -6.11 11.60
C ARG A 147 6.26 -5.85 12.97
N VAL A 148 5.52 -6.82 13.50
CA VAL A 148 4.86 -6.67 14.80
C VAL A 148 5.88 -6.64 15.94
N LEU A 149 6.98 -7.39 15.82
CA LEU A 149 8.06 -7.35 16.80
C LEU A 149 8.72 -5.96 16.88
N GLU A 150 8.83 -5.25 15.74
CA GLU A 150 9.27 -3.85 15.68
C GLU A 150 8.25 -2.85 16.26
N GLY A 151 7.08 -3.32 16.70
CA GLY A 151 6.01 -2.49 17.24
C GLY A 151 5.07 -1.90 16.18
N LYS A 152 5.20 -2.31 14.91
CA LYS A 152 4.29 -1.86 13.85
C LYS A 152 2.98 -2.66 13.88
N PRO A 153 1.85 -2.09 13.43
CA PRO A 153 0.58 -2.81 13.38
C PRO A 153 0.64 -4.07 12.50
N PRO A 154 -0.08 -5.15 12.86
CA PRO A 154 -0.19 -6.33 12.04
C PRO A 154 -0.88 -5.97 10.72
N LEU A 155 -0.32 -6.44 9.60
CA LEU A 155 -1.02 -6.33 8.32
C LEU A 155 -2.22 -7.27 8.34
N THR A 156 -3.37 -6.77 7.92
CA THR A 156 -4.61 -7.55 7.79
C THR A 156 -5.03 -7.55 6.33
N ASN A 157 -5.66 -8.65 5.89
CA ASN A 157 -6.32 -8.62 4.60
C ASN A 157 -7.48 -7.62 4.64
N PHE A 158 -7.70 -6.90 3.54
CA PHE A 158 -8.91 -6.12 3.32
C PHE A 158 -9.72 -6.80 2.24
N GLU A 159 -11.00 -7.05 2.51
CA GLU A 159 -11.94 -7.54 1.53
C GLU A 159 -13.25 -6.79 1.70
N PHE A 160 -13.50 -5.84 0.80
CA PHE A 160 -14.73 -5.05 0.79
C PHE A 160 -15.22 -4.86 -0.64
N SER A 161 -16.50 -4.60 -0.79
CA SER A 161 -17.13 -4.23 -2.06
C SER A 161 -17.75 -2.84 -1.95
N PHE A 162 -17.78 -2.12 -3.06
CA PHE A 162 -18.54 -0.90 -3.22
C PHE A 162 -19.69 -1.16 -4.17
N GLU A 163 -20.91 -0.86 -3.71
CA GLU A 163 -22.14 -1.07 -4.46
C GLU A 163 -22.89 0.25 -4.63
N ARG A 164 -23.27 0.56 -5.86
CA ARG A 164 -24.24 1.61 -6.18
C ARG A 164 -25.41 0.98 -6.92
N PRO A 165 -26.65 1.11 -6.43
CA PRO A 165 -27.81 0.53 -7.10
C PRO A 165 -28.08 1.18 -8.45
N LYS A 166 -28.85 0.48 -9.29
CA LYS A 166 -29.31 1.01 -10.56
C LYS A 166 -30.43 2.03 -10.32
N GLU A 167 -30.28 3.20 -10.92
CA GLU A 167 -31.31 4.24 -10.99
C GLU A 167 -31.75 4.47 -12.45
N GLU A 168 -32.82 5.23 -12.68
CA GLU A 168 -33.37 5.45 -14.04
C GLU A 168 -32.34 6.02 -15.03
N LYS A 169 -31.39 6.82 -14.56
CA LYS A 169 -30.39 7.52 -15.39
C LYS A 169 -28.96 7.01 -15.21
N ILE A 170 -28.73 6.10 -14.26
CA ILE A 170 -27.39 5.65 -13.85
C ILE A 170 -27.43 4.14 -13.65
N SER A 171 -26.56 3.39 -14.34
CA SER A 171 -26.44 1.96 -14.08
C SER A 171 -25.83 1.66 -12.72
N GLY A 172 -26.25 0.53 -12.15
CA GLY A 172 -25.63 -0.01 -10.96
C GLY A 172 -24.16 -0.39 -11.18
N ILE A 173 -23.39 -0.37 -10.11
CA ILE A 173 -21.97 -0.69 -10.08
C ILE A 173 -21.73 -1.59 -8.85
N ASP A 174 -21.00 -2.68 -9.03
CA ASP A 174 -20.47 -3.53 -7.96
C ASP A 174 -18.97 -3.72 -8.23
N LEU A 175 -18.12 -3.27 -7.29
CA LEU A 175 -16.68 -3.34 -7.38
C LEU A 175 -16.12 -3.99 -6.12
N ASP A 176 -15.47 -5.15 -6.27
CA ASP A 176 -14.70 -5.77 -5.18
C ASP A 176 -13.26 -5.23 -5.10
N PHE A 177 -12.77 -5.12 -3.87
CA PHE A 177 -11.42 -4.71 -3.52
C PHE A 177 -10.84 -5.72 -2.53
N ARG A 178 -9.74 -6.36 -2.94
CA ARG A 178 -9.08 -7.42 -2.18
C ARG A 178 -7.59 -7.11 -2.02
N VAL A 179 -7.18 -6.83 -0.78
CA VAL A 179 -5.79 -6.59 -0.40
C VAL A 179 -5.28 -7.78 0.40
N LYS A 180 -4.20 -8.39 -0.09
CA LYS A 180 -3.47 -9.47 0.57
C LYS A 180 -2.24 -8.90 1.26
N ALA A 181 -2.20 -9.01 2.59
CA ALA A 181 -1.18 -8.40 3.45
C ALA A 181 0.29 -8.69 3.03
N SER A 182 0.56 -9.89 2.52
CA SER A 182 1.91 -10.37 2.19
C SER A 182 2.13 -10.64 0.69
N SER A 183 1.30 -10.06 -0.20
CA SER A 183 1.45 -10.29 -1.63
C SER A 183 2.67 -9.59 -2.23
N SER A 184 3.31 -10.24 -3.20
CA SER A 184 4.31 -9.65 -4.09
C SER A 184 3.95 -10.03 -5.52
N PRO A 185 3.57 -9.08 -6.40
CA PRO A 185 3.46 -7.64 -6.16
C PRO A 185 2.38 -7.25 -5.13
N SER A 186 2.50 -6.03 -4.58
CA SER A 186 1.55 -5.50 -3.59
C SER A 186 0.15 -5.33 -4.20
N THR A 187 -0.88 -5.55 -3.39
CA THR A 187 -2.30 -5.47 -3.78
C THR A 187 -3.06 -4.34 -3.06
N ASN A 188 -2.34 -3.42 -2.42
CA ASN A 188 -2.95 -2.32 -1.64
C ASN A 188 -3.29 -1.06 -2.47
N ILE A 189 -2.92 -1.03 -3.75
CA ILE A 189 -3.31 0.02 -4.70
C ILE A 189 -4.24 -0.60 -5.73
N HIS A 190 -5.44 -0.04 -5.85
CA HIS A 190 -6.41 -0.38 -6.87
C HIS A 190 -6.57 0.77 -7.85
N ALA A 191 -6.90 0.45 -9.11
CA ALA A 191 -7.22 1.46 -10.11
C ALA A 191 -8.60 1.23 -10.71
N ILE A 192 -9.32 2.33 -10.95
CA ILE A 192 -10.51 2.41 -11.76
C ILE A 192 -10.11 3.19 -13.01
N ILE A 193 -10.00 2.49 -14.14
CA ILE A 193 -9.54 3.06 -15.40
C ILE A 193 -10.64 3.01 -16.47
N GLY A 194 -10.63 3.97 -17.38
CA GLY A 194 -11.55 4.00 -18.50
C GLY A 194 -11.50 5.35 -19.20
N ARG A 195 -12.30 5.51 -20.25
CA ARG A 195 -12.35 6.73 -21.07
C ARG A 195 -12.75 7.97 -20.25
N ASN A 196 -12.49 9.16 -20.79
CA ASN A 196 -13.00 10.38 -20.18
C ASN A 196 -14.54 10.39 -20.25
N GLY A 197 -15.19 10.85 -19.18
CA GLY A 197 -16.66 10.90 -19.10
C GLY A 197 -17.38 9.59 -18.77
N VAL A 198 -16.67 8.47 -18.53
CA VAL A 198 -17.33 7.20 -18.10
C VAL A 198 -17.83 7.23 -16.65
N GLY A 199 -17.49 8.26 -15.88
CA GLY A 199 -17.97 8.47 -14.51
C GLY A 199 -17.02 8.02 -13.40
N LYS A 200 -15.70 7.94 -13.66
CA LYS A 200 -14.69 7.54 -12.66
C LYS A 200 -14.69 8.46 -11.43
N THR A 201 -14.59 9.78 -11.65
CA THR A 201 -14.70 10.81 -10.61
C THR A 201 -16.02 10.69 -9.85
N THR A 202 -17.14 10.45 -10.55
CA THR A 202 -18.45 10.20 -9.91
C THR A 202 -18.43 8.99 -8.99
N ILE A 203 -17.79 7.88 -9.39
CA ILE A 203 -17.65 6.69 -8.55
C ILE A 203 -16.86 7.01 -7.28
N LEU A 204 -15.73 7.73 -7.39
CA LEU A 204 -14.97 8.15 -6.20
C LEU A 204 -15.80 9.06 -5.28
N ASN A 205 -16.57 9.98 -5.85
CA ASN A 205 -17.42 10.88 -5.10
C ASN A 205 -18.56 10.15 -4.37
N ASP A 206 -19.13 9.12 -5.01
CA ASP A 206 -20.12 8.26 -4.37
C ASP A 206 -19.50 7.42 -3.25
N MET A 207 -18.24 6.99 -3.39
CA MET A 207 -17.48 6.35 -2.30
C MET A 207 -17.28 7.30 -1.13
N ILE A 208 -16.92 8.57 -1.38
CA ILE A 208 -16.78 9.58 -0.32
C ILE A 208 -18.10 9.76 0.43
N LYS A 209 -19.22 9.90 -0.31
CA LYS A 209 -20.55 10.04 0.29
C LYS A 209 -20.97 8.80 1.08
N ALA A 210 -20.69 7.60 0.57
CA ALA A 210 -21.05 6.35 1.25
C ALA A 210 -20.35 6.20 2.61
N VAL A 211 -19.14 6.76 2.77
CA VAL A 211 -18.40 6.76 4.05
C VAL A 211 -18.85 7.91 4.94
N MET A 212 -18.90 9.13 4.41
CA MET A 212 -19.09 10.34 5.22
C MET A 212 -20.56 10.70 5.50
N ALA A 213 -21.45 10.32 4.59
CA ALA A 213 -22.87 10.66 4.64
C ALA A 213 -23.72 9.49 4.08
N PRO A 214 -23.69 8.29 4.69
CA PRO A 214 -24.39 7.12 4.19
C PRO A 214 -25.92 7.28 4.07
N GLY A 215 -26.51 8.31 4.69
CA GLY A 215 -27.93 8.65 4.54
C GLY A 215 -28.26 9.44 3.26
N ASP A 216 -27.26 10.05 2.62
CA ASP A 216 -27.44 10.98 1.48
C ASP A 216 -27.20 10.29 0.13
N THR A 217 -26.87 8.99 0.14
CA THR A 217 -26.60 8.21 -1.05
C THR A 217 -27.17 6.80 -0.93
N ALA A 218 -27.62 6.23 -2.04
CA ALA A 218 -27.97 4.82 -2.12
C ALA A 218 -26.74 3.91 -2.25
N ALA A 219 -25.55 4.48 -2.47
CA ALA A 219 -24.31 3.75 -2.54
C ALA A 219 -23.83 3.31 -1.15
N SER A 220 -23.24 2.12 -1.06
CA SER A 220 -22.75 1.58 0.21
C SER A 220 -21.51 0.72 0.03
N PHE A 221 -20.75 0.58 1.10
CA PHE A 221 -19.68 -0.40 1.20
C PHE A 221 -20.16 -1.62 1.97
N SER A 222 -19.72 -2.80 1.55
CA SER A 222 -20.08 -4.07 2.17
C SER A 222 -18.87 -5.00 2.35
N GLU A 223 -18.94 -5.89 3.33
CA GLU A 223 -17.92 -6.91 3.63
C GLU A 223 -18.48 -8.33 3.51
N GLU A 224 -17.65 -9.18 2.90
CA GLU A 224 -17.64 -10.64 2.82
C GLU A 224 -17.68 -11.42 4.16
N LYS A 225 -18.76 -11.45 4.95
CA LYS A 225 -18.71 -12.18 6.25
C LYS A 225 -18.77 -13.71 6.12
N THR A 226 -19.51 -14.20 5.13
CA THR A 226 -19.63 -15.63 4.79
C THR A 226 -19.92 -15.76 3.30
N PRO A 227 -19.55 -16.87 2.62
CA PRO A 227 -19.84 -17.05 1.20
C PRO A 227 -21.30 -16.72 0.87
N ARG A 228 -21.53 -15.71 0.01
CA ARG A 228 -22.84 -15.20 -0.44
C ARG A 228 -23.63 -14.33 0.55
N LYS A 229 -23.03 -13.85 1.64
CA LYS A 229 -23.67 -12.88 2.55
C LYS A 229 -22.78 -11.66 2.74
N LYS A 230 -23.11 -10.60 2.00
CA LYS A 230 -22.54 -9.26 2.17
C LYS A 230 -23.28 -8.54 3.29
N SER A 231 -22.55 -7.86 4.17
CA SER A 231 -23.13 -6.95 5.17
C SER A 231 -22.51 -5.57 5.03
N ALA A 232 -23.30 -4.51 5.20
CA ALA A 232 -22.77 -3.15 5.21
C ALA A 232 -21.59 -3.04 6.19
N ILE A 233 -20.52 -2.35 5.78
CA ILE A 233 -19.37 -2.11 6.67
C ILE A 233 -19.82 -1.26 7.87
N SER A 234 -19.15 -1.45 9.02
CA SER A 234 -19.37 -0.58 10.17
C SER A 234 -18.92 0.85 9.87
N LYS A 235 -19.53 1.84 10.53
CA LYS A 235 -19.10 3.26 10.43
C LYS A 235 -17.63 3.46 10.80
N ASP A 236 -17.09 2.60 11.66
CA ASP A 236 -15.69 2.66 12.10
C ASP A 236 -14.77 1.67 11.36
N TYR A 237 -15.21 1.15 10.21
CA TYR A 237 -14.41 0.21 9.42
C TYR A 237 -13.12 0.86 8.90
N PHE A 238 -13.25 2.05 8.32
CA PHE A 238 -12.13 2.91 7.97
C PHE A 238 -11.90 3.91 9.11
N SER A 239 -10.66 4.01 9.57
CA SER A 239 -10.27 5.03 10.56
C SER A 239 -10.27 6.43 9.94
N SER A 240 -9.83 6.50 8.68
CA SER A 240 -9.71 7.74 7.93
C SER A 240 -9.96 7.51 6.44
N LEU A 241 -10.54 8.52 5.82
CA LEU A 241 -10.70 8.69 4.39
C LEU A 241 -9.91 9.92 3.95
N VAL A 242 -8.99 9.76 3.00
CA VAL A 242 -8.26 10.86 2.37
C VAL A 242 -8.63 10.93 0.91
N SER A 243 -9.13 12.07 0.44
CA SER A 243 -9.40 12.31 -0.98
C SER A 243 -8.39 13.28 -1.58
N VAL A 244 -7.92 12.98 -2.78
CA VAL A 244 -6.93 13.75 -3.51
C VAL A 244 -7.48 14.10 -4.89
N SER A 245 -7.63 15.39 -5.18
CA SER A 245 -8.04 15.87 -6.50
C SER A 245 -7.48 17.25 -6.80
N PHE A 246 -6.81 17.37 -7.95
CA PHE A 246 -6.28 18.64 -8.46
C PHE A 246 -7.00 19.09 -9.73
N SER A 247 -8.19 18.56 -10.01
CA SER A 247 -9.00 18.98 -11.15
C SER A 247 -9.77 20.26 -10.82
N ALA A 248 -9.46 21.34 -11.55
CA ALA A 248 -10.16 22.62 -11.42
C ALA A 248 -11.60 22.58 -12.00
N PHE A 249 -11.88 21.62 -12.87
CA PHE A 249 -13.16 21.51 -13.59
C PHE A 249 -14.09 20.43 -13.03
N ASP A 250 -13.70 19.77 -11.94
CA ASP A 250 -14.57 18.80 -11.29
C ASP A 250 -15.77 19.53 -10.66
N PRO A 251 -17.02 19.19 -11.01
CA PRO A 251 -18.20 19.78 -10.38
C PRO A 251 -18.40 19.34 -8.92
N PHE A 252 -17.66 18.35 -8.43
CA PHE A 252 -17.84 17.82 -7.08
C PHE A 252 -17.23 18.69 -6.00
N SER A 253 -18.03 19.00 -4.97
CA SER A 253 -17.56 19.73 -3.80
C SER A 253 -17.22 18.75 -2.68
N PRO A 254 -15.95 18.70 -2.22
CA PRO A 254 -15.56 17.80 -1.14
C PRO A 254 -16.32 18.15 0.15
N PRO A 255 -16.66 17.14 0.99
CA PRO A 255 -17.15 17.37 2.34
C PRO A 255 -16.18 18.25 3.16
N ARG A 256 -16.67 18.82 4.26
CA ARG A 256 -15.79 19.52 5.21
C ARG A 256 -14.86 18.51 5.88
N GLU A 257 -13.61 18.90 6.10
CA GLU A 257 -12.65 18.08 6.84
C GLU A 257 -13.16 17.79 8.26
N GLN A 258 -12.92 16.56 8.71
CA GLN A 258 -13.37 16.05 10.00
C GLN A 258 -12.21 15.27 10.60
N SER A 259 -11.46 15.87 11.52
CA SER A 259 -10.23 15.30 12.06
C SER A 259 -10.37 14.68 13.46
N ASP A 260 -11.57 14.66 14.01
CA ASP A 260 -11.91 14.20 15.36
C ASP A 260 -12.39 12.73 15.33
N PRO A 261 -11.55 11.76 15.73
CA PRO A 261 -11.88 10.33 15.63
C PRO A 261 -13.09 9.91 16.48
N SER A 262 -13.53 10.74 17.44
CA SER A 262 -14.72 10.45 18.25
C SER A 262 -16.04 10.56 17.47
N LYS A 263 -16.00 11.17 16.28
CA LYS A 263 -17.15 11.37 15.40
C LYS A 263 -17.26 10.32 14.28
N GLY A 264 -16.42 9.29 14.30
CA GLY A 264 -16.36 8.22 13.30
C GLY A 264 -15.14 8.36 12.39
N THR A 265 -15.27 7.94 11.13
CA THR A 265 -14.19 8.04 10.13
C THR A 265 -13.74 9.49 9.91
N CYS A 266 -12.45 9.76 10.15
CA CYS A 266 -11.85 11.06 9.87
C CYS A 266 -11.79 11.33 8.36
N TYR A 267 -12.03 12.55 7.92
CA TYR A 267 -11.95 12.96 6.51
C TYR A 267 -10.95 14.09 6.28
N PHE A 268 -10.09 13.90 5.28
CA PHE A 268 -9.10 14.89 4.85
C PHE A 268 -9.14 15.08 3.33
N TYR A 269 -9.01 16.32 2.88
CA TYR A 269 -8.98 16.67 1.46
C TYR A 269 -7.65 17.34 1.08
N ILE A 270 -7.03 16.82 0.02
CA ILE A 270 -5.80 17.33 -0.56
C ILE A 270 -6.11 17.75 -2.01
N GLY A 271 -6.21 19.04 -2.27
CA GLY A 271 -6.61 19.48 -3.61
C GLY A 271 -6.77 20.97 -3.80
N LEU A 272 -7.26 21.33 -4.99
CA LEU A 272 -7.43 22.73 -5.41
C LEU A 272 -8.69 23.40 -4.88
N LYS A 273 -9.70 22.65 -4.48
CA LYS A 273 -10.95 23.25 -3.96
C LYS A 273 -10.76 23.78 -2.55
N ASP A 274 -11.36 24.92 -2.25
CA ASP A 274 -11.35 25.42 -0.88
C ASP A 274 -12.24 24.55 0.02
N ARG A 275 -11.82 24.39 1.28
CA ARG A 275 -12.47 23.49 2.24
C ARG A 275 -13.69 24.13 2.90
N GLU A 276 -13.75 25.46 2.90
CA GLU A 276 -14.82 26.24 3.50
C GLU A 276 -15.72 26.85 2.43
N ASP A 277 -15.12 27.31 1.31
CA ASP A 277 -15.81 27.92 0.18
C ASP A 277 -15.74 27.03 -1.08
N GLN A 278 -16.73 26.15 -1.25
CA GLN A 278 -16.71 25.13 -2.29
C GLN A 278 -16.71 25.66 -3.73
N ASP A 279 -17.05 26.93 -3.95
CA ASP A 279 -17.05 27.59 -5.26
C ASP A 279 -15.71 28.25 -5.60
N ARG A 280 -14.77 28.24 -4.65
CA ARG A 280 -13.46 28.86 -4.79
C ARG A 280 -12.35 27.83 -4.98
N LEU A 281 -11.39 28.18 -5.84
CA LEU A 281 -10.11 27.49 -5.93
C LEU A 281 -9.07 28.13 -4.99
N ARG A 282 -8.26 27.28 -4.38
CA ARG A 282 -7.16 27.66 -3.51
C ARG A 282 -6.00 28.23 -4.32
N THR A 283 -5.35 29.22 -3.75
CA THR A 283 -4.17 29.86 -4.32
C THR A 283 -2.92 29.02 -4.09
N ILE A 284 -1.88 29.25 -4.90
CA ILE A 284 -0.56 28.60 -4.72
C ILE A 284 -0.01 28.85 -3.30
N SER A 285 -0.16 30.08 -2.78
CA SER A 285 0.32 30.43 -1.44
C SER A 285 -0.36 29.59 -0.35
N GLU A 286 -1.65 29.29 -0.49
CA GLU A 286 -2.38 28.45 0.46
C GLU A 286 -1.93 26.99 0.39
N LEU A 287 -1.69 26.46 -0.81
CA LEU A 287 -1.14 25.11 -0.99
C LEU A 287 0.29 24.97 -0.44
N GLN A 288 1.12 26.02 -0.59
CA GLN A 288 2.44 26.08 0.04
C GLN A 288 2.34 26.10 1.57
N GLY A 289 1.36 26.83 2.11
CA GLY A 289 1.03 26.84 3.54
C GLY A 289 0.69 25.44 4.06
N ASP A 290 -0.18 24.72 3.35
CA ASP A 290 -0.54 23.33 3.68
C ASP A 290 0.67 22.40 3.65
N CYS A 291 1.56 22.56 2.67
CA CYS A 291 2.79 21.77 2.59
C CYS A 291 3.68 22.04 3.81
N CYS A 292 3.86 23.30 4.19
CA CYS A 292 4.64 23.69 5.36
C CYS A 292 4.05 23.12 6.67
N GLN A 293 2.72 23.19 6.82
CA GLN A 293 2.02 22.61 7.96
C GLN A 293 2.22 21.09 8.02
N ALA A 294 2.03 20.39 6.90
CA ALA A 294 2.20 18.94 6.84
C ALA A 294 3.65 18.51 7.14
N LEU A 295 4.65 19.26 6.63
CA LEU A 295 6.06 19.04 6.98
C LEU A 295 6.31 19.20 8.48
N THR A 296 5.74 20.24 9.07
CA THR A 296 5.83 20.49 10.53
C THR A 296 5.26 19.32 11.32
N GLU A 297 4.09 18.81 10.95
CA GLU A 297 3.47 17.63 11.58
C GLU A 297 4.31 16.36 11.39
N CYS A 298 4.91 16.19 10.20
CA CYS A 298 5.80 15.07 9.93
C CYS A 298 7.06 15.10 10.80
N PHE A 299 7.71 16.26 10.94
CA PHE A 299 8.98 16.37 11.66
C PHE A 299 8.84 16.42 13.17
N ARG A 300 7.63 16.69 13.69
CA ARG A 300 7.31 16.57 15.12
C ARG A 300 7.30 15.13 15.63
N SER A 301 6.89 14.18 14.78
CA SER A 301 6.77 12.76 15.15
C SER A 301 7.92 11.97 14.55
N GLU A 302 8.66 11.23 15.38
CA GLU A 302 9.76 10.40 14.89
C GLU A 302 9.29 9.37 13.84
N GLU A 303 8.12 8.78 14.03
CA GLU A 303 7.53 7.81 13.12
C GLU A 303 7.11 8.44 11.78
N LYS A 304 6.40 9.58 11.83
CA LYS A 304 5.99 10.29 10.60
C LYS A 304 7.21 10.79 9.85
N ARG A 305 8.23 11.30 10.55
CA ARG A 305 9.51 11.70 9.97
C ARG A 305 10.19 10.54 9.24
N LYS A 306 10.29 9.36 9.86
CA LYS A 306 10.90 8.16 9.22
C LYS A 306 10.15 7.77 7.95
N ARG A 307 8.81 7.78 8.00
CA ARG A 307 7.94 7.53 6.84
C ARG A 307 8.14 8.57 5.74
N TRP A 308 8.21 9.86 6.10
CA TRP A 308 8.45 10.94 5.15
C TRP A 308 9.78 10.75 4.41
N HIS A 309 10.87 10.48 5.14
CA HIS A 309 12.18 10.20 4.52
C HIS A 309 12.16 8.98 3.60
N ALA A 310 11.47 7.91 3.99
CA ALA A 310 11.32 6.74 3.13
C ALA A 310 10.59 7.09 1.82
N ALA A 311 9.51 7.88 1.91
CA ALA A 311 8.74 8.33 0.75
C ALA A 311 9.56 9.26 -0.16
N ILE A 312 10.28 10.23 0.41
CA ILE A 312 11.16 11.14 -0.35
C ILE A 312 12.29 10.39 -1.05
N ARG A 313 12.90 9.40 -0.39
CA ARG A 313 13.92 8.54 -1.01
C ARG A 313 13.36 7.77 -2.20
N LYS A 314 12.11 7.30 -2.09
CA LYS A 314 11.45 6.58 -3.19
C LYS A 314 11.15 7.49 -4.37
N LEU A 315 10.70 8.73 -4.11
CA LEU A 315 10.51 9.76 -5.13
C LEU A 315 11.83 10.19 -5.78
N GLY A 316 12.96 10.07 -5.07
CA GLY A 316 14.30 10.34 -5.57
C GLY A 316 14.78 9.41 -6.71
N SER A 317 13.98 8.43 -7.16
CA SER A 317 14.26 7.76 -8.43
C SER A 317 14.05 8.68 -9.64
N ASP A 318 13.34 9.80 -9.46
CA ASP A 318 13.30 10.90 -10.41
C ASP A 318 14.49 11.85 -10.19
N GLU A 319 15.23 12.15 -11.27
CA GLU A 319 16.46 12.96 -11.20
C GLU A 319 16.24 14.37 -10.64
N ASN A 320 15.10 14.99 -10.91
CA ASN A 320 14.83 16.35 -10.43
C ASN A 320 14.53 16.33 -8.92
N PHE A 321 13.74 15.36 -8.44
CA PHE A 321 13.51 15.16 -7.01
C PHE A 321 14.82 14.87 -6.25
N GLU A 322 15.69 14.02 -6.80
CA GLU A 322 16.98 13.70 -6.19
C GLU A 322 17.87 14.95 -6.05
N ARG A 323 17.97 15.75 -7.13
CA ARG A 323 18.78 16.97 -7.16
C ARG A 323 18.32 18.02 -6.16
N MET A 324 17.03 18.06 -5.81
CA MET A 324 16.47 19.02 -4.84
C MET A 324 16.94 18.77 -3.40
N LYS A 325 17.41 17.56 -3.07
CA LYS A 325 17.91 17.19 -1.73
C LYS A 325 16.92 17.58 -0.62
N LEU A 326 15.66 17.17 -0.78
CA LEU A 326 14.55 17.59 0.08
C LEU A 326 14.74 17.25 1.56
N GLU A 327 15.59 16.27 1.89
CA GLU A 327 15.98 15.95 3.28
C GLU A 327 16.48 17.19 4.06
N LYS A 328 17.01 18.20 3.37
CA LYS A 328 17.41 19.48 3.97
C LYS A 328 16.25 20.25 4.63
N LEU A 329 14.99 19.99 4.25
CA LEU A 329 13.82 20.61 4.88
C LEU A 329 13.70 20.27 6.37
N GLU A 330 14.14 19.07 6.79
CA GLU A 330 14.20 18.70 8.22
C GLU A 330 15.31 19.46 8.94
N ASN A 331 16.45 19.69 8.28
CA ASN A 331 17.55 20.44 8.87
C ASN A 331 17.15 21.90 9.13
N HIS A 332 16.43 22.52 8.17
CA HIS A 332 15.85 23.86 8.35
C HIS A 332 14.87 23.88 9.53
N TYR A 333 13.98 22.89 9.62
CA TYR A 333 13.05 22.74 10.74
C TYR A 333 13.78 22.70 12.10
N LYS A 334 14.81 21.85 12.23
CA LYS A 334 15.62 21.74 13.46
C LYS A 334 16.39 23.02 13.79
N SER A 335 16.99 23.67 12.79
CA SER A 335 17.74 24.92 12.99
C SER A 335 16.82 26.00 13.58
N ILE A 336 15.64 26.16 13.00
CA ILE A 336 14.68 27.18 13.43
C ILE A 336 14.18 26.90 14.87
N ILE A 337 13.91 25.64 15.21
CA ILE A 337 13.54 25.28 16.59
C ILE A 337 14.65 25.65 17.59
N ASN A 338 15.91 25.41 17.22
CA ASN A 338 17.05 25.73 18.09
C ASN A 338 17.27 27.25 18.21
N GLU A 339 17.04 28.01 17.13
CA GLU A 339 17.23 29.46 17.06
C GLU A 339 16.16 30.25 17.80
N ILE A 340 14.89 29.83 17.70
CA ILE A 340 13.76 30.52 18.36
C ILE A 340 13.76 30.27 19.89
N GLY A 341 14.50 29.26 20.36
CA GLY A 341 14.79 29.02 21.76
C GLY A 341 13.85 28.02 22.46
N ALA A 342 14.29 27.54 23.62
CA ALA A 342 13.57 26.57 24.44
C ALA A 342 12.29 27.18 25.03
N GLY A 343 11.14 26.92 24.40
CA GLY A 343 9.82 27.37 24.88
C GLY A 343 8.83 27.73 23.78
N VAL A 344 9.29 27.97 22.55
CA VAL A 344 8.40 28.22 21.41
C VAL A 344 8.01 26.90 20.76
N GLN A 345 6.71 26.64 20.76
CA GLN A 345 6.17 25.45 20.11
C GLN A 345 6.16 25.65 18.59
N SER A 346 6.41 24.57 17.83
CA SER A 346 6.45 24.57 16.36
C SER A 346 5.09 24.85 15.67
N ASP A 347 4.05 25.14 16.43
CA ASP A 347 2.72 25.56 16.00
C ASP A 347 2.47 27.05 16.23
N SER A 348 3.42 27.75 16.85
CA SER A 348 3.40 29.21 16.94
C SER A 348 3.43 29.84 15.54
N ASP A 349 2.73 30.95 15.38
CA ASP A 349 2.69 31.68 14.10
C ASP A 349 4.08 32.18 13.70
N GLN A 350 4.90 32.55 14.67
CA GLN A 350 6.28 32.95 14.44
C GLN A 350 7.11 31.83 13.79
N PHE A 351 7.00 30.59 14.30
CA PHE A 351 7.68 29.44 13.70
C PHE A 351 7.17 29.17 12.27
N LYS A 352 5.85 29.15 12.09
CA LYS A 352 5.23 28.85 10.79
C LYS A 352 5.65 29.84 9.71
N ILE A 353 5.72 31.13 10.02
CA ILE A 353 6.14 32.17 9.07
C ILE A 353 7.59 31.95 8.62
N VAL A 354 8.51 31.76 9.57
CA VAL A 354 9.94 31.56 9.26
C VAL A 354 10.16 30.27 8.50
N TYR A 355 9.48 29.19 8.89
CA TYR A 355 9.63 27.91 8.22
C TYR A 355 9.00 27.92 6.82
N LEU A 356 7.86 28.57 6.63
CA LEU A 356 7.22 28.74 5.33
C LEU A 356 8.14 29.46 4.33
N ASP A 357 8.87 30.48 4.76
CA ASP A 357 9.87 31.16 3.91
C ASP A 357 10.92 30.17 3.39
N LYS A 358 11.47 29.31 4.27
CA LYS A 358 12.42 28.27 3.86
C LYS A 358 11.79 27.25 2.92
N VAL A 359 10.58 26.80 3.20
CA VAL A 359 9.85 25.83 2.36
C VAL A 359 9.58 26.41 0.96
N ARG A 360 9.19 27.68 0.86
CA ARG A 360 8.96 28.39 -0.41
C ARG A 360 10.19 28.39 -1.31
N THR A 361 11.39 28.56 -0.76
CA THR A 361 12.63 28.51 -1.57
C THR A 361 12.82 27.20 -2.35
N TYR A 362 12.19 26.10 -1.92
CA TYR A 362 12.16 24.83 -2.65
C TYR A 362 10.95 24.76 -3.57
N LEU A 363 9.75 25.05 -3.05
CA LEU A 363 8.50 24.92 -3.81
C LEU A 363 8.44 25.84 -5.04
N ASP A 364 8.96 27.07 -4.94
CA ASP A 364 8.98 28.04 -6.05
C ASP A 364 9.91 27.60 -7.20
N ARG A 365 10.82 26.65 -6.95
CA ARG A 365 11.75 26.09 -7.95
C ARG A 365 11.23 24.79 -8.58
N MET A 366 10.12 24.26 -8.08
CA MET A 366 9.52 23.03 -8.57
C MET A 366 8.59 23.32 -9.75
N SER A 367 8.53 22.40 -10.72
CA SER A 367 7.37 22.36 -11.62
C SER A 367 6.09 22.07 -10.82
N SER A 368 4.93 22.41 -11.39
CA SER A 368 3.62 22.12 -10.77
C SER A 368 3.46 20.66 -10.37
N GLY A 369 3.83 19.71 -11.23
CA GLY A 369 3.75 18.27 -10.94
C GLY A 369 4.58 17.85 -9.73
N HIS A 370 5.81 18.35 -9.61
CA HIS A 370 6.69 18.04 -8.48
C HIS A 370 6.15 18.62 -7.17
N ALA A 371 5.68 19.88 -7.19
CA ALA A 371 5.08 20.51 -6.02
C ALA A 371 3.82 19.78 -5.53
N VAL A 372 2.96 19.35 -6.48
CA VAL A 372 1.74 18.57 -6.19
C VAL A 372 2.09 17.21 -5.58
N VAL A 373 3.08 16.50 -6.11
CA VAL A 373 3.53 15.22 -5.56
C VAL A 373 4.09 15.39 -4.15
N LEU A 374 4.95 16.39 -3.93
CA LEU A 374 5.52 16.65 -2.61
C LEU A 374 4.44 17.02 -1.59
N LEU A 375 3.51 17.90 -1.96
CA LEU A 375 2.37 18.26 -1.12
C LEU A 375 1.54 17.02 -0.77
N THR A 376 1.18 16.23 -1.79
CA THR A 376 0.32 15.05 -1.63
C THR A 376 0.96 14.02 -0.73
N ILE A 377 2.21 13.63 -1.00
CA ILE A 377 2.89 12.61 -0.19
C ILE A 377 3.13 13.10 1.24
N THR A 378 3.47 14.37 1.44
CA THR A 378 3.71 14.93 2.77
C THR A 378 2.41 14.99 3.57
N ARG A 379 1.31 15.43 2.94
CA ARG A 379 -0.02 15.42 3.58
C ARG A 379 -0.47 14.01 3.90
N LEU A 380 -0.27 13.04 3.01
CA LEU A 380 -0.58 11.64 3.27
C LEU A 380 0.25 11.09 4.44
N VAL A 381 1.55 11.39 4.54
CA VAL A 381 2.35 10.97 5.71
C VAL A 381 1.83 11.61 7.01
N ALA A 382 1.34 12.85 6.92
CA ALA A 382 0.77 13.57 8.06
C ALA A 382 -0.60 13.02 8.49
N THR A 383 -1.46 12.60 7.56
CA THR A 383 -2.86 12.22 7.83
C THR A 383 -3.14 10.72 7.83
N VAL A 384 -2.35 9.90 7.15
CA VAL A 384 -2.59 8.46 7.04
C VAL A 384 -2.33 7.77 8.38
N GLU A 385 -3.38 7.11 8.86
CA GLU A 385 -3.41 6.28 10.06
C GLU A 385 -3.61 4.80 9.70
N GLU A 386 -3.79 3.94 10.70
CA GLU A 386 -4.02 2.53 10.41
C GLU A 386 -5.40 2.32 9.80
N LYS A 387 -5.57 1.51 8.74
CA LYS A 387 -6.85 1.32 8.03
C LYS A 387 -7.41 2.58 7.34
N THR A 388 -6.53 3.41 6.78
CA THR A 388 -6.94 4.55 5.94
C THR A 388 -7.31 4.10 4.53
N LEU A 389 -8.41 4.64 4.00
CA LEU A 389 -8.77 4.57 2.58
C LEU A 389 -8.34 5.87 1.89
N VAL A 390 -7.54 5.78 0.83
CA VAL A 390 -7.10 6.91 0.02
C VAL A 390 -7.78 6.86 -1.34
N LEU A 391 -8.49 7.92 -1.72
CA LEU A 391 -9.10 8.05 -3.04
C LEU A 391 -8.36 9.13 -3.82
N ILE A 392 -7.84 8.80 -5.01
CA ILE A 392 -7.06 9.74 -5.83
C ILE A 392 -7.70 9.85 -7.21
N ASP A 393 -8.01 11.07 -7.64
CA ASP A 393 -8.51 11.35 -8.97
C ASP A 393 -7.40 11.94 -9.87
N GLU A 394 -7.18 11.30 -11.02
CA GLU A 394 -6.24 11.67 -12.07
C GLU A 394 -4.85 12.11 -11.58
N PRO A 395 -4.09 11.24 -10.88
CA PRO A 395 -2.73 11.57 -10.43
C PRO A 395 -1.78 11.93 -11.59
N GLU A 396 -2.06 11.50 -12.81
CA GLU A 396 -1.24 11.73 -13.99
C GLU A 396 -1.30 13.16 -14.57
N SER A 397 -2.31 13.97 -14.24
CA SER A 397 -2.66 15.19 -15.02
C SER A 397 -1.51 16.20 -15.20
N HIS A 398 -0.51 16.18 -14.31
CA HIS A 398 0.67 17.04 -14.39
C HIS A 398 2.01 16.29 -14.18
N LEU A 399 1.99 14.95 -14.27
CA LEU A 399 3.16 14.11 -13.97
C LEU A 399 3.68 13.43 -15.24
N HIS A 400 5.00 13.53 -15.47
CA HIS A 400 5.65 12.68 -16.46
C HIS A 400 5.71 11.22 -15.95
N PRO A 401 5.76 10.22 -16.85
CA PRO A 401 5.62 8.82 -16.47
C PRO A 401 6.58 8.33 -15.36
N PRO A 402 7.90 8.66 -15.38
CA PRO A 402 8.82 8.28 -14.30
C PRO A 402 8.38 8.76 -12.91
N LEU A 403 7.95 10.02 -12.79
CA LEU A 403 7.51 10.57 -11.51
C LEU A 403 6.18 9.99 -11.06
N LEU A 404 5.27 9.72 -12.00
CA LEU A 404 4.02 9.02 -11.69
C LEU A 404 4.30 7.62 -11.13
N SER A 405 5.17 6.83 -11.77
CA SER A 405 5.60 5.52 -11.24
C SER A 405 6.23 5.62 -9.86
N ALA A 406 7.14 6.59 -9.66
CA ALA A 406 7.78 6.82 -8.36
C ALA A 406 6.75 7.18 -7.28
N PHE A 407 5.75 8.01 -7.62
CA PHE A 407 4.66 8.38 -6.72
C PHE A 407 3.77 7.19 -6.35
N ILE A 408 3.34 6.38 -7.31
CA ILE A 408 2.53 5.18 -7.04
C ILE A 408 3.29 4.20 -6.14
N ARG A 409 4.60 4.04 -6.34
CA ARG A 409 5.43 3.20 -5.47
C ARG A 409 5.59 3.78 -4.07
N ALA A 410 5.84 5.08 -3.93
CA ALA A 410 5.92 5.73 -2.63
C ALA A 410 4.59 5.63 -1.86
N LEU A 411 3.45 5.77 -2.56
CA LEU A 411 2.11 5.59 -2.00
C LEU A 411 1.88 4.14 -1.55
N SER A 412 2.24 3.16 -2.39
CA SER A 412 2.15 1.73 -2.07
C SER A 412 2.94 1.40 -0.79
N ASP A 413 4.17 1.89 -0.68
CA ASP A 413 5.04 1.65 0.49
C ASP A 413 4.47 2.30 1.76
N LEU A 414 3.97 3.54 1.66
CA LEU A 414 3.34 4.26 2.78
C LEU A 414 2.09 3.52 3.28
N LEU A 415 1.21 3.10 2.37
CA LEU A 415 -0.03 2.41 2.72
C LEU A 415 0.23 0.99 3.20
N HIS A 416 1.27 0.32 2.71
CA HIS A 416 1.70 -0.94 3.28
C HIS A 416 2.14 -0.75 4.74
N ASP A 417 2.92 0.29 5.03
CA ASP A 417 3.34 0.57 6.41
C ASP A 417 2.18 0.99 7.33
N ARG A 418 1.05 1.42 6.79
CA ARG A 418 -0.12 1.82 7.57
C ARG A 418 -1.31 0.88 7.43
N ASN A 419 -1.14 -0.29 6.81
CA ASN A 419 -2.25 -1.20 6.55
C ASN A 419 -3.44 -0.45 5.93
N GLY A 420 -3.16 0.40 4.95
CA GLY A 420 -4.14 1.23 4.23
C GLY A 420 -4.32 0.77 2.79
N VAL A 421 -5.32 1.33 2.11
CA VAL A 421 -5.70 0.97 0.74
C VAL A 421 -5.89 2.23 -0.08
N ALA A 422 -5.42 2.25 -1.34
CA ALA A 422 -5.76 3.32 -2.29
C ALA A 422 -6.67 2.81 -3.40
N ILE A 423 -7.59 3.67 -3.83
CA ILE A 423 -8.36 3.52 -5.07
C ILE A 423 -8.09 4.75 -5.93
N ILE A 424 -7.53 4.53 -7.11
CA ILE A 424 -7.10 5.57 -8.03
C ILE A 424 -8.03 5.58 -9.24
N ALA A 425 -8.73 6.68 -9.48
CA ALA A 425 -9.36 6.94 -10.77
C ALA A 425 -8.31 7.51 -11.73
N THR A 426 -8.14 6.88 -12.89
CA THR A 426 -7.09 7.27 -13.85
C THR A 426 -7.57 7.02 -15.28
N HIS A 427 -6.96 7.71 -16.23
CA HIS A 427 -6.98 7.42 -17.66
C HIS A 427 -5.59 7.01 -18.17
N SER A 428 -4.57 6.97 -17.30
CA SER A 428 -3.19 6.67 -17.66
C SER A 428 -2.85 5.18 -17.52
N PRO A 429 -2.47 4.50 -18.63
CA PRO A 429 -1.98 3.14 -18.57
C PRO A 429 -0.67 2.98 -17.79
N VAL A 430 0.08 4.06 -17.55
CA VAL A 430 1.32 4.04 -16.75
C VAL A 430 1.02 3.63 -15.31
N VAL A 431 -0.12 4.05 -14.75
CA VAL A 431 -0.56 3.61 -13.41
C VAL A 431 -0.74 2.09 -13.37
N LEU A 432 -1.27 1.51 -14.45
CA LEU A 432 -1.53 0.06 -14.54
C LEU A 432 -0.23 -0.77 -14.54
N GLN A 433 0.87 -0.22 -15.05
CA GLN A 433 2.18 -0.90 -15.01
C GLN A 433 2.67 -1.17 -13.58
N GLU A 434 2.18 -0.41 -12.60
CA GLU A 434 2.64 -0.50 -11.21
C GLU A 434 1.76 -1.44 -10.34
N ILE A 435 0.64 -1.93 -10.87
CA ILE A 435 -0.39 -2.70 -10.14
C ILE A 435 -0.78 -3.99 -10.87
N PRO A 436 -1.10 -5.08 -10.15
CA PRO A 436 -1.55 -6.32 -10.75
C PRO A 436 -2.98 -6.23 -11.29
N LYS A 437 -3.32 -7.03 -12.32
CA LYS A 437 -4.63 -6.97 -12.99
C LYS A 437 -5.81 -7.23 -12.05
N SER A 438 -5.58 -8.03 -10.99
CA SER A 438 -6.58 -8.30 -9.95
C SER A 438 -6.99 -7.06 -9.16
N CYS A 439 -6.20 -5.99 -9.23
CA CYS A 439 -6.46 -4.71 -8.57
C CYS A 439 -7.00 -3.63 -9.54
N VAL A 440 -7.20 -3.97 -10.82
CA VAL A 440 -7.64 -3.02 -11.86
C VAL A 440 -9.09 -3.25 -12.21
N TRP A 441 -9.87 -2.19 -12.30
CA TRP A 441 -11.24 -2.17 -12.82
C TRP A 441 -11.30 -1.30 -14.06
N THR A 442 -11.68 -1.88 -15.19
CA THR A 442 -11.96 -1.16 -16.43
C THR A 442 -13.44 -0.81 -16.49
N ILE A 443 -13.73 0.48 -16.62
CA ILE A 443 -15.08 1.03 -16.68
C ILE A 443 -15.39 1.43 -18.12
N ASN A 444 -16.32 0.69 -18.73
CA ASN A 444 -16.85 1.00 -20.06
C ASN A 444 -18.29 1.48 -19.94
N ARG A 445 -18.61 2.57 -20.65
CA ARG A 445 -19.96 3.15 -20.68
C ARG A 445 -20.49 3.22 -22.11
N VAL A 446 -21.67 2.64 -22.34
CA VAL A 446 -22.43 2.77 -23.60
C VAL A 446 -23.82 3.30 -23.25
N GLY A 447 -24.06 4.58 -23.57
CA GLY A 447 -25.27 5.28 -23.14
C GLY A 447 -25.37 5.38 -21.62
N VAL A 448 -26.43 4.79 -21.05
CA VAL A 448 -26.67 4.72 -19.59
C VAL A 448 -26.09 3.48 -18.93
N TYR A 449 -25.59 2.51 -19.71
CA TYR A 449 -25.05 1.25 -19.20
C TYR A 449 -23.55 1.37 -18.95
N THR A 450 -23.16 1.18 -17.69
CA THR A 450 -21.77 1.03 -17.27
C THR A 450 -21.50 -0.45 -16.95
N SER A 451 -20.45 -1.01 -17.53
CA SER A 451 -20.01 -2.38 -17.28
C SER A 451 -18.60 -2.36 -16.70
N PRO A 452 -18.43 -2.61 -15.38
CA PRO A 452 -17.11 -2.85 -14.82
C PRO A 452 -16.61 -4.24 -15.22
N LYS A 453 -15.34 -4.34 -15.63
CA LYS A 453 -14.65 -5.63 -15.84
C LYS A 453 -13.20 -5.55 -15.38
N ARG A 454 -12.58 -6.69 -15.07
CA ARG A 454 -11.12 -6.77 -14.92
C ARG A 454 -10.47 -6.80 -16.32
N PRO A 455 -9.22 -6.33 -16.48
CA PRO A 455 -8.46 -6.52 -17.71
C PRO A 455 -8.26 -8.01 -18.03
N ASP A 456 -8.23 -8.34 -19.32
CA ASP A 456 -8.05 -9.72 -19.77
C ASP A 456 -6.58 -10.17 -19.64
N ILE A 457 -5.64 -9.21 -19.75
CA ILE A 457 -4.19 -9.39 -19.62
C ILE A 457 -3.65 -9.01 -18.23
N GLU A 458 -2.42 -9.43 -17.92
CA GLU A 458 -1.68 -8.90 -16.76
C GLU A 458 -1.27 -7.46 -17.01
N THR A 459 -1.33 -6.63 -15.96
CA THR A 459 -1.02 -5.20 -16.05
C THR A 459 0.34 -4.84 -15.45
N PHE A 460 0.75 -5.53 -14.38
CA PHE A 460 2.00 -5.23 -13.70
C PHE A 460 3.20 -5.47 -14.62
N GLY A 461 3.97 -4.42 -14.89
CA GLY A 461 5.16 -4.47 -15.75
C GLY A 461 4.87 -4.65 -17.26
N GLU A 462 3.62 -4.59 -17.69
CA GLU A 462 3.24 -4.75 -19.11
C GLU A 462 3.59 -3.50 -19.95
N ASN A 463 3.68 -3.65 -21.26
CA ASN A 463 3.91 -2.56 -22.19
C ASN A 463 2.73 -1.57 -22.24
N VAL A 464 3.03 -0.26 -22.16
CA VAL A 464 2.03 0.82 -22.20
C VAL A 464 1.13 0.76 -23.43
N GLY A 465 1.66 0.42 -24.61
CA GLY A 465 0.87 0.33 -25.84
C GLY A 465 -0.12 -0.84 -25.81
N VAL A 466 0.28 -1.98 -25.24
CA VAL A 466 -0.60 -3.14 -25.03
C VAL A 466 -1.72 -2.78 -24.03
N LEU A 467 -1.38 -2.11 -22.92
CA LEU A 467 -2.36 -1.63 -21.94
C LEU A 467 -3.32 -0.59 -22.54
N THR A 468 -2.79 0.33 -23.36
CA THR A 468 -3.60 1.34 -24.07
C THR A 468 -4.63 0.65 -24.97
N ARG A 469 -4.22 -0.41 -25.70
CA ARG A 469 -5.12 -1.18 -26.57
C ARG A 469 -6.15 -1.98 -25.77
N GLU A 470 -5.75 -2.60 -24.66
CA GLU A 470 -6.66 -3.34 -23.76
C GLU A 470 -7.77 -2.44 -23.22
N ILE A 471 -7.43 -1.21 -22.82
CA ILE A 471 -8.38 -0.28 -22.17
C ILE A 471 -9.17 0.54 -23.18
N PHE A 472 -8.54 1.00 -24.27
CA PHE A 472 -9.10 1.98 -25.20
C PHE A 472 -9.29 1.46 -26.63
N GLY A 473 -9.13 0.16 -26.89
CA GLY A 473 -8.95 -0.41 -28.23
C GLY A 473 -9.88 0.10 -29.34
N LEU A 474 -11.15 0.37 -29.05
CA LEU A 474 -12.11 0.92 -30.03
C LEU A 474 -11.85 2.40 -30.40
N GLU A 475 -11.29 3.21 -29.50
CA GLU A 475 -10.95 4.61 -29.77
C GLU A 475 -9.65 4.72 -30.55
N VAL A 476 -8.65 3.90 -30.19
CA VAL A 476 -7.36 3.88 -30.89
C VAL A 476 -7.57 3.53 -32.37
N VAL A 477 -8.52 2.65 -32.67
CA VAL A 477 -8.87 2.27 -34.04
C VAL A 477 -9.61 3.39 -34.79
N ARG A 478 -10.31 4.29 -34.09
CA ARG A 478 -11.16 5.35 -34.69
C ARG A 478 -10.53 6.74 -34.65
N SER A 479 -9.27 6.88 -34.25
CA SER A 479 -8.64 8.18 -34.09
C SER A 479 -7.14 8.17 -34.37
N GLY A 480 -6.58 9.35 -34.67
CA GLY A 480 -5.15 9.55 -34.83
C GLY A 480 -4.55 8.88 -36.07
N PHE A 481 -3.32 8.40 -35.94
CA PHE A 481 -2.57 7.81 -37.07
C PHE A 481 -3.15 6.49 -37.56
N TYR A 482 -3.88 5.74 -36.72
CA TYR A 482 -4.48 4.47 -37.12
C TYR A 482 -5.54 4.67 -38.20
N ASP A 483 -6.44 5.63 -38.00
CA ASP A 483 -7.48 6.01 -38.97
C ASP A 483 -6.87 6.46 -40.31
N LEU A 484 -5.79 7.26 -40.25
CA LEU A 484 -5.02 7.65 -41.43
C LEU A 484 -4.43 6.44 -42.18
N LEU A 485 -3.87 5.45 -41.46
CA LEU A 485 -3.35 4.23 -42.06
C LEU A 485 -4.45 3.40 -42.71
N VAL A 486 -5.62 3.26 -42.06
CA VAL A 486 -6.78 2.56 -42.64
C VAL A 486 -7.21 3.22 -43.94
N HIS A 487 -7.42 4.55 -43.93
CA HIS A 487 -7.88 5.29 -45.10
C HIS A 487 -6.91 5.19 -46.29
N ILE A 488 -5.60 5.22 -46.04
CA ILE A 488 -4.60 5.10 -47.10
C ILE A 488 -4.50 3.67 -47.63
N VAL A 489 -4.67 2.66 -46.78
CA VAL A 489 -4.73 1.25 -47.23
C VAL A 489 -5.97 1.00 -48.07
N GLU A 490 -7.10 1.64 -47.76
CA GLU A 490 -8.33 1.58 -48.59
C GLU A 490 -8.14 2.17 -49.99
N GLN A 491 -7.18 3.08 -50.18
CA GLN A 491 -6.83 3.62 -51.52
C GLN A 491 -6.08 2.61 -52.40
N GLY A 492 -5.85 1.37 -51.94
CA GLY A 492 -5.25 0.31 -52.75
C GLY A 492 -3.73 0.33 -52.86
N LYS A 493 -3.05 1.29 -52.19
CA LYS A 493 -1.59 1.42 -52.22
C LYS A 493 -0.88 0.24 -51.55
N SER A 494 0.31 -0.09 -52.01
CA SER A 494 1.20 -1.10 -51.43
C SER A 494 1.99 -0.55 -50.23
N TYR A 495 2.59 -1.46 -49.45
CA TYR A 495 3.37 -1.08 -48.27
C TYR A 495 4.50 -0.10 -48.59
N GLU A 496 5.23 -0.32 -49.68
CA GLU A 496 6.36 0.53 -50.09
C GLU A 496 5.92 1.89 -50.64
N GLU A 497 4.76 1.96 -51.30
CA GLU A 497 4.20 3.22 -51.78
C GLU A 497 3.78 4.10 -50.60
N ILE A 498 3.11 3.52 -49.61
CA ILE A 498 2.67 4.24 -48.41
C ILE A 498 3.88 4.73 -47.60
N LEU A 499 4.93 3.92 -47.46
CA LEU A 499 6.16 4.36 -46.80
C LEU A 499 6.87 5.50 -47.54
N ARG A 500 6.88 5.48 -48.87
CA ARG A 500 7.44 6.58 -49.68
C ARG A 500 6.60 7.85 -49.56
N GLU A 501 5.28 7.73 -49.61
CA GLU A 501 4.35 8.86 -49.42
C GLU A 501 4.52 9.50 -48.03
N PHE A 502 4.78 8.69 -47.01
CA PHE A 502 5.08 9.15 -45.65
C PHE A 502 6.54 9.59 -45.46
N ASN A 503 7.35 9.65 -46.52
CA ASN A 503 8.78 10.00 -46.46
C ASN A 503 9.55 9.18 -45.39
N SER A 504 9.18 7.91 -45.20
CA SER A 504 9.71 7.02 -44.16
C SER A 504 9.51 7.47 -42.69
N GLN A 505 8.63 8.45 -42.44
CA GLN A 505 8.33 9.01 -41.11
C GLN A 505 7.31 8.18 -40.31
N LEU A 506 7.19 6.88 -40.61
CA LEU A 506 6.34 5.96 -39.85
C LEU A 506 7.18 5.17 -38.84
N GLY A 507 6.83 5.25 -37.56
CA GLY A 507 7.49 4.50 -36.48
C GLY A 507 7.26 2.98 -36.56
N PHE A 508 7.98 2.21 -35.74
CA PHE A 508 7.93 0.74 -35.78
C PHE A 508 6.51 0.17 -35.59
N GLU A 509 5.76 0.67 -34.60
CA GLU A 509 4.39 0.23 -34.34
C GLU A 509 3.46 0.54 -35.52
N GLY A 510 3.55 1.77 -36.06
CA GLY A 510 2.79 2.15 -37.25
C GLY A 510 3.12 1.27 -38.46
N ARG A 511 4.39 0.90 -38.67
CA ARG A 511 4.80 -0.04 -39.72
C ARG A 511 4.22 -1.43 -39.51
N ALA A 512 4.23 -1.93 -38.28
CA ALA A 512 3.65 -3.24 -37.95
C ALA A 512 2.13 -3.25 -38.21
N ILE A 513 1.42 -2.21 -37.79
CA ILE A 513 -0.01 -2.03 -38.04
C ILE A 513 -0.29 -1.95 -39.55
N LEU A 514 0.48 -1.14 -40.28
CA LEU A 514 0.34 -1.00 -41.73
C LEU A 514 0.49 -2.34 -42.47
N LYS A 515 1.50 -3.15 -42.10
CA LYS A 515 1.67 -4.50 -42.67
C LYS A 515 0.45 -5.39 -42.42
N ALA A 516 -0.09 -5.36 -41.20
CA ALA A 516 -1.26 -6.15 -40.84
C ALA A 516 -2.52 -5.70 -41.63
N LEU A 517 -2.74 -4.39 -41.77
CA LEU A 517 -3.87 -3.84 -42.54
C LEU A 517 -3.80 -4.22 -44.02
N ILE A 518 -2.63 -4.14 -44.65
CA ILE A 518 -2.43 -4.52 -46.05
C ILE A 518 -2.65 -6.03 -46.25
N SER A 519 -2.09 -6.85 -45.36
CA SER A 519 -2.26 -8.32 -45.42
C SER A 519 -3.73 -8.72 -45.29
N ASN A 520 -4.48 -8.05 -44.41
CA ASN A 520 -5.91 -8.26 -44.29
C ASN A 520 -6.66 -7.87 -45.57
N ARG A 521 -6.39 -6.70 -46.15
CA ARG A 521 -7.01 -6.25 -47.42
C ARG A 521 -6.78 -7.25 -48.55
N GLU A 522 -5.55 -7.74 -48.70
CA GLU A 522 -5.18 -8.71 -49.73
C GLU A 522 -5.87 -10.07 -49.52
N GLY A 523 -5.98 -10.53 -48.27
CA GLY A 523 -6.71 -11.74 -47.92
C GLY A 523 -8.23 -11.64 -48.15
N THR A 524 -8.84 -10.47 -47.94
CA THR A 524 -10.28 -10.27 -48.24
C THR A 524 -10.55 -10.28 -49.74
N ASN A 525 -9.68 -9.65 -50.54
CA ASN A 525 -9.81 -9.62 -52.00
C ASN A 525 -9.64 -11.00 -52.66
N GLN A 526 -8.88 -11.92 -52.05
CA GLN A 526 -8.77 -13.31 -52.53
C GLN A 526 -10.03 -14.13 -52.23
N ASN A 527 -10.65 -13.97 -51.05
CA ASN A 527 -11.88 -14.67 -50.70
C ASN A 527 -13.12 -14.19 -51.47
N ASP A 528 -13.12 -12.94 -51.97
CA ASP A 528 -14.19 -12.40 -52.81
C ASP A 528 -13.97 -12.69 -54.31
N ALA A 529 -12.76 -13.09 -54.73
CA ALA A 529 -12.46 -13.53 -56.10
C ALA A 529 -12.70 -15.03 -56.32
N ASP A 530 -12.73 -15.83 -55.25
CA ASP A 530 -13.00 -17.27 -55.26
C ASP A 530 -14.50 -17.62 -55.00
N LYS A 531 -15.39 -16.62 -54.98
CA LYS A 531 -16.86 -16.76 -54.99
C LYS A 531 -17.44 -16.24 -56.29
#